data_AF-A0A1F3DBI6-F1
#
_entry.id   AF-A0A1F3DBI6-F1
#
_cell.length_a   1.000
_cell.length_b   1.000
_cell.length_c   1.000
_cell.angle_alpha   90.00
_cell.angle_beta   90.00
_cell.angle_gamma   90.00
#
_symmetry.space_group_name_H-M   'P 1'
#
loop_
_entity.id
_entity.type
_entity.pdbx_description
1 polymer ?
#
loop_
_entity_poly.entity_id
_entity_poly.type
_entity_poly.pdbx_seq_one_letter_code
_entity_poly.pdbx_strand_id
1 'polypeptide(L)'
;MEYLCKACRGHLKVKTSIVLSAQKKGSTERGLVFLNSELGDYTKTTHPSFQIAKGEEYIYTCPICHSLLNSAKYEHLVRIIMVDEDKKDYDIYFSEIAGEKCTYKLGEGEVEAKGSDSKLYDKYFEVPEEDRKYL
;
A
#
# COMPACT_ATOMS: atom_id res chain seq x y z
N MET A 1 -11.89 -7.43 -9.29
CA MET A 1 -10.86 -6.97 -8.32
C MET A 1 -11.29 -5.72 -7.57
N GLU A 2 -11.45 -5.87 -6.26
CA GLU A 2 -11.72 -4.79 -5.31
C GLU A 2 -10.53 -4.57 -4.37
N TYR A 3 -10.42 -3.36 -3.81
CA TYR A 3 -9.42 -3.07 -2.78
C TYR A 3 -10.13 -2.58 -1.53
N LEU A 4 -9.82 -3.20 -0.40
CA LEU A 4 -10.44 -2.97 0.89
C LEU A 4 -9.41 -2.50 1.92
N CYS A 5 -9.89 -1.73 2.89
CA CYS A 5 -9.11 -1.35 4.06
C CYS A 5 -8.83 -2.58 4.94
N LYS A 6 -7.59 -2.72 5.42
CA LYS A 6 -7.23 -3.78 6.38
C LYS A 6 -7.98 -3.70 7.73
N ALA A 7 -8.44 -2.52 8.11
CA ALA A 7 -9.04 -2.27 9.41
C ALA A 7 -10.59 -2.34 9.37
N CYS A 8 -11.22 -1.59 8.46
CA CYS A 8 -12.69 -1.53 8.38
C CYS A 8 -13.29 -2.35 7.23
N ARG A 9 -12.46 -2.98 6.38
CA ARG A 9 -12.86 -3.63 5.11
C ARG A 9 -13.68 -2.71 4.18
N GLY A 10 -13.61 -1.39 4.35
CA GLY A 10 -14.26 -0.43 3.47
C GLY A 10 -13.60 -0.38 2.10
N HIS A 11 -14.40 -0.17 1.05
CA HIS A 11 -13.95 -0.13 -0.34
C HIS A 11 -13.10 1.11 -0.62
N LEU A 12 -11.81 0.91 -0.93
CA LEU A 12 -10.83 1.96 -1.22
C LEU A 12 -10.73 2.27 -2.71
N LYS A 13 -11.15 1.33 -3.57
CA LYS A 13 -11.13 1.51 -5.03
C LYS A 13 -12.39 2.22 -5.50
N VAL A 14 -12.20 3.33 -6.20
CA VAL A 14 -13.27 4.06 -6.90
C VAL A 14 -12.92 4.12 -8.38
N LYS A 15 -13.79 3.54 -9.22
CA LYS A 15 -13.54 3.33 -10.66
C LYS A 15 -12.24 2.54 -10.91
N THR A 16 -11.19 3.22 -11.33
CA THR A 16 -9.88 2.65 -11.67
C THR A 16 -8.79 3.02 -10.69
N SER A 17 -9.09 3.83 -9.67
CA SER A 17 -8.10 4.36 -8.74
C SER A 17 -8.36 3.94 -7.31
N ILE A 18 -7.30 3.59 -6.58
CA ILE A 18 -7.31 3.37 -5.14
C ILE A 18 -7.14 4.73 -4.47
N VAL A 19 -8.07 5.07 -3.58
CA VAL A 19 -8.09 6.35 -2.88
C VAL A 19 -7.62 6.16 -1.45
N LEU A 20 -6.53 6.85 -1.09
CA LEU A 20 -5.96 6.81 0.24
C LEU A 20 -5.73 8.23 0.76
N SER A 21 -5.77 8.40 2.07
CA SER A 21 -5.32 9.64 2.71
C SER A 21 -3.83 9.55 2.98
N ALA A 22 -3.05 10.51 2.50
CA ALA A 22 -1.61 10.60 2.73
C ALA A 22 -1.31 11.84 3.58
N GLN A 23 -0.43 11.69 4.55
CA GLN A 23 0.07 12.78 5.40
C GLN A 23 1.59 12.74 5.40
N LYS A 24 2.24 13.89 5.21
CA LYS A 24 3.70 13.93 5.27
C LYS A 24 4.18 13.69 6.71
N LYS A 25 5.13 12.76 6.90
CA LYS A 25 5.71 12.48 8.22
C LYS A 25 6.38 13.74 8.77
N GLY A 26 6.00 14.17 9.97
CA GLY A 26 6.50 15.42 10.58
C GLY A 26 5.81 16.72 10.12
N SER A 27 4.78 16.65 9.27
CA SER A 27 3.95 17.80 8.88
C SER A 27 2.48 17.55 9.22
N THR A 28 1.71 18.64 9.37
CA THR A 28 0.24 18.60 9.50
C THR A 28 -0.46 18.57 8.14
N GLU A 29 0.29 18.65 7.05
CA GLU A 29 -0.23 18.60 5.68
C GLU A 29 -0.70 17.19 5.34
N ARG A 30 -2.00 17.10 5.01
CA ARG A 30 -2.68 15.87 4.60
C ARG A 30 -3.45 16.11 3.31
N GLY A 31 -3.53 15.09 2.48
CA GLY A 31 -4.26 15.13 1.23
C GLY A 31 -4.74 13.75 0.82
N LEU A 32 -5.59 13.71 -0.20
CA LEU A 32 -5.95 12.45 -0.85
C LEU A 32 -4.96 12.15 -1.96
N VAL A 33 -4.56 10.89 -2.05
CA VAL A 33 -3.84 10.34 -3.18
C VAL A 33 -4.73 9.35 -3.92
N PHE A 34 -4.67 9.43 -5.23
CA PHE A 34 -5.22 8.45 -6.14
C PHE A 34 -4.06 7.65 -6.71
N LEU A 35 -4.03 6.36 -6.41
CA LEU A 35 -3.10 5.39 -6.98
C LEU A 35 -3.81 4.64 -8.10
N ASN A 36 -3.12 4.34 -9.21
CA ASN A 36 -3.70 3.43 -10.19
C ASN A 36 -3.88 2.03 -9.57
N SER A 37 -4.99 1.36 -9.87
CA SER A 37 -5.25 -0.02 -9.42
C SER A 37 -4.53 -1.08 -10.25
N GLU A 38 -3.88 -0.69 -11.35
CA GLU A 38 -3.08 -1.61 -12.16
C GLU A 38 -1.73 -1.94 -11.50
N LEU A 39 -1.51 -3.22 -11.22
CA LEU A 39 -0.28 -3.71 -10.61
C LEU A 39 0.94 -3.48 -11.53
N GLY A 40 1.79 -2.54 -11.14
CA GLY A 40 2.95 -2.09 -11.92
C GLY A 40 2.80 -0.67 -12.47
N ASP A 41 1.62 -0.08 -12.35
CA ASP A 41 1.39 1.33 -12.63
C ASP A 41 1.51 2.15 -11.35
N TYR A 42 2.61 2.91 -11.27
CA TYR A 42 2.95 3.78 -10.13
C TYR A 42 2.50 5.22 -10.35
N THR A 43 1.58 5.45 -11.29
CA THR A 43 0.98 6.75 -11.53
C THR A 43 0.15 7.12 -10.32
N LYS A 44 0.54 8.23 -9.69
CA LYS A 44 -0.16 8.83 -8.57
C LYS A 44 -0.70 10.18 -8.97
N THR A 45 -1.94 10.44 -8.62
CA THR A 45 -2.56 11.76 -8.79
C THR A 45 -2.90 12.30 -7.42
N THR A 46 -2.49 13.53 -7.15
CA THR A 46 -2.84 14.25 -5.91
C THR A 46 -3.46 15.60 -6.25
N HIS A 47 -4.05 16.24 -5.24
CA HIS A 47 -4.51 17.61 -5.39
C HIS A 47 -3.32 18.55 -5.74
N PRO A 48 -3.47 19.56 -6.61
CA PRO A 48 -2.38 20.44 -7.02
C PRO A 48 -1.65 21.12 -5.84
N SER A 49 -2.39 21.43 -4.78
CA SER A 49 -1.86 22.02 -3.53
C SER A 49 -1.17 21.02 -2.61
N PHE A 50 -1.30 19.71 -2.85
CA PHE A 50 -0.67 18.66 -2.06
C PHE A 50 0.22 17.83 -2.98
N GLN A 51 1.49 18.21 -3.07
CA GLN A 51 2.45 17.49 -3.91
C GLN A 51 3.25 16.49 -3.08
N ILE A 52 3.27 15.26 -3.57
CA ILE A 52 4.07 14.19 -2.98
C ILE A 52 5.50 14.32 -3.53
N ALA A 53 6.44 14.71 -2.67
CA ALA A 53 7.84 14.88 -3.03
C ALA A 53 8.56 13.53 -3.02
N LYS A 54 9.31 13.22 -4.08
CA LYS A 54 10.03 11.94 -4.20
C LYS A 54 11.08 11.80 -3.10
N GLY A 55 11.17 10.61 -2.49
CA GLY A 55 12.11 10.28 -1.42
C GLY A 55 11.62 10.60 -0.01
N GLU A 56 10.43 11.21 0.14
CA GLU A 56 9.85 11.52 1.44
C GLU A 56 8.91 10.41 1.92
N GLU A 57 8.85 10.22 3.24
CA GLU A 57 7.95 9.28 3.90
C GLU A 57 6.56 9.88 4.12
N TYR A 58 5.52 9.13 3.73
CA TYR A 58 4.13 9.51 3.93
C TYR A 58 3.37 8.48 4.77
N ILE A 59 2.60 8.98 5.72
CA ILE A 59 1.69 8.18 6.54
C ILE A 59 0.39 8.02 5.76
N TYR A 60 0.01 6.77 5.47
CA TYR A 60 -1.20 6.43 4.73
C TYR A 60 -2.29 5.99 5.71
N THR A 61 -3.44 6.64 5.62
CA THR A 61 -4.61 6.32 6.44
C THR A 61 -5.81 6.02 5.56
N CYS A 62 -6.72 5.21 6.10
CA CYS A 62 -7.98 4.93 5.44
C CYS A 62 -8.85 6.20 5.43
N PRO A 63 -9.37 6.64 4.27
CA PRO A 63 -10.27 7.80 4.20
C PRO A 63 -11.64 7.55 4.86
N ILE A 64 -11.99 6.28 5.13
CA ILE A 64 -13.30 5.88 5.68
C ILE A 64 -13.25 5.82 7.21
N CYS A 65 -12.28 5.10 7.77
CA CYS A 65 -12.18 4.86 9.21
C CYS A 65 -10.99 5.56 9.89
N HIS A 66 -10.17 6.28 9.12
CA HIS A 66 -8.96 6.97 9.59
C HIS A 66 -7.90 6.05 10.22
N SER A 67 -8.05 4.74 10.13
CA SER A 67 -7.05 3.79 10.63
C SER A 67 -5.76 3.85 9.81
N LEU A 68 -4.64 3.68 10.49
CA LEU A 68 -3.31 3.62 9.89
C LEU A 68 -3.18 2.38 9.00
N LEU A 69 -2.85 2.58 7.73
CA LEU A 69 -2.63 1.50 6.77
C LEU A 69 -1.16 1.06 6.74
N ASN A 70 -0.25 1.92 7.19
CA ASN A 70 1.16 1.60 7.38
C ASN A 70 1.30 0.34 8.25
N SER A 71 2.25 -0.51 7.88
CA SER A 71 2.54 -1.76 8.58
C SER A 71 3.47 -1.46 9.75
N ALA A 72 3.03 -1.77 10.97
CA ALA A 72 3.92 -1.70 12.13
C ALA A 72 5.03 -2.75 12.08
N LYS A 73 4.84 -3.81 11.29
CA LYS A 73 5.73 -4.95 11.16
C LYS A 73 6.77 -4.77 10.06
N TYR A 74 6.45 -3.99 9.04
CA TYR A 74 7.31 -3.77 7.89
C TYR A 74 7.48 -2.27 7.73
N GLU A 75 8.61 -1.75 8.20
CA GLU A 75 8.96 -0.34 8.02
C GLU A 75 8.87 0.02 6.54
N HIS A 76 8.32 1.19 6.28
CA HIS A 76 8.10 1.73 4.94
C HIS A 76 7.10 1.00 4.06
N LEU A 77 6.33 0.03 4.58
CA LEU A 77 5.27 -0.62 3.80
C LEU A 77 3.87 -0.30 4.31
N VAL A 78 2.95 -0.14 3.38
CA VAL A 78 1.52 0.06 3.60
C VAL A 78 0.78 -1.20 3.19
N ARG A 79 -0.14 -1.68 4.03
CA ARG A 79 -0.94 -2.89 3.77
C ARG A 79 -2.38 -2.54 3.44
N ILE A 80 -2.87 -3.07 2.33
CA ILE A 80 -4.28 -3.06 1.94
C ILE A 80 -4.71 -4.47 1.51
N ILE A 81 -6.01 -4.74 1.49
CA ILE A 81 -6.55 -6.03 1.07
C ILE A 81 -7.02 -5.89 -0.37
N MET A 82 -6.67 -6.82 -1.24
CA MET A 82 -7.25 -6.99 -2.56
C MET A 82 -8.19 -8.19 -2.53
N VAL A 83 -9.37 -8.06 -3.12
CA VAL A 83 -10.31 -9.17 -3.29
C VAL A 83 -10.46 -9.44 -4.78
N ASP A 84 -10.14 -10.67 -5.19
CA ASP A 84 -10.25 -11.08 -6.59
C ASP A 84 -11.68 -11.46 -6.98
N GLU A 85 -11.94 -11.80 -8.23
CA GLU A 85 -13.29 -12.12 -8.72
C GLU A 85 -13.84 -13.40 -8.07
N ASP A 86 -12.97 -14.35 -7.74
CA ASP A 86 -13.28 -15.55 -6.96
C ASP A 86 -13.48 -15.31 -5.45
N LYS A 87 -13.56 -14.04 -5.02
CA LYS A 87 -13.66 -13.63 -3.59
C LYS A 87 -12.50 -14.13 -2.72
N LYS A 88 -11.34 -14.36 -3.33
CA LYS A 88 -10.10 -14.64 -2.61
C LYS A 88 -9.49 -13.34 -2.11
N ASP A 89 -9.16 -13.32 -0.82
CA ASP A 89 -8.47 -12.21 -0.16
C ASP A 89 -6.96 -12.34 -0.39
N TYR A 90 -6.35 -11.26 -0.88
CA TYR A 90 -4.92 -11.10 -1.06
C TYR A 90 -4.43 -9.89 -0.27
N ASP A 91 -3.26 -10.01 0.36
CA ASP A 91 -2.63 -8.87 1.01
C ASP A 91 -1.70 -8.16 0.04
N ILE A 92 -1.98 -6.88 -0.20
CA ILE A 92 -1.13 -6.02 -1.02
C ILE A 92 -0.31 -5.13 -0.11
N TYR A 93 1.01 -5.20 -0.24
CA TYR A 93 1.94 -4.28 0.40
C TYR A 93 2.57 -3.38 -0.65
N PHE A 94 2.64 -2.07 -0.39
CA PHE A 94 3.36 -1.14 -1.26
C PHE A 94 4.14 -0.13 -0.42
N SER A 95 5.18 0.47 -1.01
CA SER A 95 6.02 1.40 -0.26
C SER A 95 5.28 2.69 0.11
N GLU A 96 5.50 3.14 1.35
CA GLU A 96 5.05 4.44 1.85
C GLU A 96 5.91 5.60 1.31
N ILE A 97 7.11 5.30 0.81
CA ILE A 97 8.06 6.28 0.31
C ILE A 97 7.63 6.71 -1.09
N ALA A 98 7.47 8.01 -1.22
CA ALA A 98 7.08 8.64 -2.47
C ALA A 98 8.09 8.36 -3.58
N GLY A 99 7.67 7.60 -4.60
CA GLY A 99 8.48 7.36 -5.80
C GLY A 99 9.25 6.05 -5.80
N GLU A 100 9.22 5.29 -4.69
CA GLU A 100 9.61 3.89 -4.72
C GLU A 100 8.58 3.08 -5.50
N LYS A 101 9.07 2.22 -6.38
CA LYS A 101 8.26 1.30 -7.19
C LYS A 101 8.37 -0.08 -6.59
N CYS A 102 7.56 -0.31 -5.57
CA CYS A 102 7.51 -1.57 -4.85
C CYS A 102 6.06 -1.92 -4.54
N THR A 103 5.59 -3.04 -5.08
CA THR A 103 4.29 -3.65 -4.77
C THR A 103 4.46 -5.15 -4.58
N TYR A 104 3.97 -5.67 -3.46
CA TYR A 104 3.89 -7.08 -3.16
C TYR A 104 2.44 -7.51 -3.09
N LYS A 105 2.16 -8.67 -3.65
CA LYS A 105 0.87 -9.35 -3.52
C LYS A 105 1.13 -10.70 -2.86
N LEU A 106 0.49 -10.93 -1.72
CA LEU A 106 0.56 -12.16 -0.95
C LEU A 106 -0.78 -12.87 -1.00
N GLY A 107 -0.80 -14.15 -1.34
CA GLY A 107 -1.99 -15.00 -1.20
C GLY A 107 -1.62 -16.48 -1.11
N GLU A 108 -2.33 -17.24 -0.27
CA GLU A 108 -2.24 -18.70 -0.10
C GLU A 108 -0.84 -19.33 -0.32
N GLY A 109 0.23 -18.72 0.22
CA GLY A 109 1.61 -19.20 0.13
C GLY A 109 2.46 -18.67 -1.04
N GLU A 110 1.87 -17.94 -1.99
CA GLU A 110 2.57 -17.29 -3.09
C GLU A 110 2.81 -15.80 -2.78
N VAL A 111 4.04 -15.35 -3.08
CA VAL A 111 4.43 -13.93 -3.01
C VAL A 111 4.78 -13.47 -4.41
N GLU A 112 4.00 -12.54 -4.94
CA GLU A 112 4.29 -11.87 -6.20
C GLU A 112 4.84 -10.47 -5.91
N ALA A 113 6.11 -10.24 -6.27
CA ALA A 113 6.74 -8.93 -6.17
C ALA A 113 6.76 -8.23 -7.54
N LYS A 114 6.35 -6.96 -7.59
CA LYS A 114 6.46 -6.11 -8.77
C LYS A 114 7.16 -4.80 -8.43
N GLY A 115 7.99 -4.33 -9.38
CA GLY A 115 8.68 -3.05 -9.33
C GLY A 115 10.18 -3.17 -9.11
N SER A 116 10.92 -2.14 -9.53
CA SER A 116 12.39 -2.13 -9.50
C SER A 116 12.96 -2.16 -8.09
N ASP A 117 12.24 -1.55 -7.15
CA ASP A 117 12.64 -1.36 -5.76
C ASP A 117 12.16 -2.50 -4.85
N SER A 118 11.48 -3.53 -5.40
CA SER A 118 11.03 -4.68 -4.61
C SER A 118 12.19 -5.33 -3.88
N LYS A 119 13.34 -5.50 -4.54
CA LYS A 119 14.56 -6.12 -3.99
C LYS A 119 15.02 -5.58 -2.63
N LEU A 120 14.66 -4.34 -2.27
CA LEU A 120 14.99 -3.75 -0.98
C LEU A 120 14.23 -4.38 0.20
N TYR A 121 13.06 -4.96 -0.09
CA TYR A 121 12.11 -5.49 0.87
C TYR A 121 11.93 -7.01 0.77
N ASP A 122 12.59 -7.68 -0.19
CA ASP A 122 12.55 -9.14 -0.37
C ASP A 122 12.89 -9.88 0.94
N LYS A 123 13.81 -9.32 1.75
CA LYS A 123 14.16 -9.82 3.08
C LYS A 123 12.98 -10.05 4.04
N TYR A 124 11.86 -9.35 3.84
CA TYR A 124 10.66 -9.47 4.67
C TYR A 124 9.72 -10.59 4.22
N PHE A 125 9.86 -11.02 2.96
CA PHE A 125 8.94 -11.94 2.29
C PHE A 125 9.61 -13.26 1.87
N GLU A 126 10.94 -13.29 1.70
CA GLU A 126 11.75 -14.50 1.53
C GLU A 126 11.73 -15.42 2.77
N VAL A 127 11.38 -14.86 3.93
CA VAL A 127 11.24 -15.63 5.17
C VAL A 127 9.92 -16.42 5.13
N PRO A 128 9.94 -17.75 5.37
CA PRO A 128 8.75 -18.59 5.37
C PRO A 128 7.71 -18.09 6.37
N GLU A 129 6.42 -18.27 6.04
CA GLU A 129 5.28 -17.72 6.80
C GLU A 129 5.33 -18.03 8.30
N GLU A 130 5.89 -19.19 8.66
CA GLU A 130 6.06 -19.67 10.04
C GLU A 130 7.03 -18.82 10.88
N ASP A 131 8.06 -18.26 10.23
CA ASP A 131 9.10 -17.46 10.86
C ASP A 131 8.83 -15.96 10.76
N ARG A 132 7.92 -15.54 9.88
CA ARG A 132 7.50 -14.14 9.77
C ARG A 132 6.97 -13.59 11.10
N LYS A 133 6.49 -14.42 12.03
CA LYS A 133 5.99 -13.96 13.35
C LYS A 133 7.08 -13.37 14.27
N TYR A 134 8.35 -13.57 13.94
CA TYR A 134 9.51 -13.09 14.72
C TYR A 134 10.19 -11.84 14.12
N LEU A 135 9.67 -11.35 12.99
CA LEU A 135 9.95 -10.01 12.43
C LEU A 135 8.94 -9.01 12.99
#